data_AF-A0A3R8L8L0-F1
#
_entry.id   AF-A0A3R8L8L0-F1
#
_cell.length_a   1.000
_cell.length_b   1.000
_cell.length_c   1.000
_cell.angle_alpha   90.00
_cell.angle_beta   90.00
_cell.angle_gamma   90.00
#
_symmetry.space_group_name_H-M   'P 1'
#
loop_
_entity.id
_entity.type
_entity.pdbx_description
1 polymer ?
#
loop_
_entity_poly.entity_id
_entity_poly.type
_entity_poly.pdbx_seq_one_letter_code
_entity_poly.pdbx_strand_id
1 'polypeptide(L)' 'MLAARCGVAGWDISRGTLAKIEAGVRCVTDIEAVTLALALKVPLHELYPAGIAVRLEKLSVTRT' A
#
# COMPACT_ATOMS: atom_id res chain seq x y z
N MET A 1 -1.41 -16.71 6.35
CA MET A 1 -0.28 -16.10 5.61
C MET A 1 -0.79 -14.90 4.79
N LEU A 2 -0.12 -13.74 4.80
CA LEU A 2 -0.61 -12.51 4.13
C LEU A 2 -0.74 -12.68 2.60
N ALA A 3 0.20 -13.36 1.95
CA ALA A 3 0.12 -13.67 0.51
C ALA A 3 -1.20 -14.40 0.13
N ALA A 4 -1.65 -15.35 0.96
CA ALA A 4 -2.92 -16.03 0.74
C ALA A 4 -4.14 -15.10 0.93
N ARG A 5 -4.08 -14.14 1.86
CA ARG A 5 -5.12 -13.11 2.03
C ARG A 5 -5.19 -12.19 0.82
N CYS A 6 -4.04 -11.80 0.26
CA CYS A 6 -3.98 -11.05 -0.99
C CYS A 6 -4.60 -11.84 -2.15
N GLY A 7 -4.32 -13.15 -2.25
CA GLY A 7 -4.92 -14.02 -3.26
C GLY A 7 -6.45 -14.05 -3.19
N VAL A 8 -7.02 -14.18 -1.98
CA VAL A 8 -8.49 -14.10 -1.77
C VAL A 8 -9.04 -12.72 -2.14
N ALA A 9 -8.25 -11.66 -1.97
CA ALA A 9 -8.60 -10.30 -2.37
C ALA A 9 -8.37 -10.02 -3.88
N GLY A 10 -8.07 -11.04 -4.69
CA GLY A 10 -7.87 -10.92 -6.14
C GLY A 10 -6.45 -10.55 -6.57
N TRP A 11 -5.48 -10.58 -5.66
CA TRP A 11 -4.06 -10.33 -5.96
C TRP A 11 -3.21 -11.55 -5.62
N ASP A 12 -3.02 -12.41 -6.62
CA ASP A 12 -2.14 -13.57 -6.50
C ASP A 12 -0.67 -13.13 -6.48
N ILE A 13 -0.11 -13.08 -5.27
CA ILE A 13 1.25 -12.63 -5.02
C ILE A 13 2.09 -13.76 -4.41
N SER A 14 3.27 -13.98 -4.98
CA SER A 14 4.22 -14.95 -4.41
C SER A 14 4.79 -14.46 -3.06
N ARG A 15 5.21 -15.40 -2.21
CA ARG A 15 5.91 -15.06 -0.95
C ARG A 15 7.17 -14.24 -1.18
N GLY A 16 7.93 -14.52 -2.24
CA GLY A 16 9.14 -13.77 -2.58
C GLY A 16 8.84 -12.34 -3.00
N THR A 17 7.73 -12.12 -3.70
CA THR A 17 7.27 -10.76 -4.05
C THR A 17 6.83 -10.00 -2.81
N LEU A 18 6.09 -10.65 -1.90
CA LEU A 18 5.69 -10.05 -0.63
C LEU A 18 6.91 -9.67 0.22
N ALA A 19 7.92 -10.53 0.30
CA ALA A 19 9.16 -10.23 1.02
C ALA A 19 9.91 -9.02 0.45
N LYS A 20 9.89 -8.81 -0.88
CA LYS A 20 10.48 -7.60 -1.51
C LYS A 20 9.72 -6.33 -1.15
N ILE A 21 8.39 -6.41 -0.99
CA ILE A 21 7.57 -5.28 -0.54
C ILE A 21 7.92 -4.95 0.92
N GLU A 22 7.93 -5.97 1.79
CA GLU A 22 8.25 -5.80 3.21
C GLU A 22 9.67 -5.27 3.44
N ALA A 23 10.63 -5.65 2.58
CA ALA A 23 12.00 -5.15 2.60
C ALA A 23 12.17 -3.77 1.93
N GLY A 24 11.12 -3.17 1.36
CA GLY A 24 11.19 -1.88 0.67
C GLY A 24 11.95 -1.92 -0.67
N VAL A 25 12.26 -3.11 -1.19
CA VAL A 25 12.96 -3.30 -2.47
C VAL A 25 12.02 -3.12 -3.66
N ARG A 26 10.71 -3.37 -3.46
CA ARG A 26 9.69 -3.27 -4.50
C ARG A 26 8.52 -2.43 -4.02
N CYS A 27 8.22 -1.36 -4.75
CA CYS A 27 7.04 -0.54 -4.50
C CYS A 27 5.75 -1.26 -4.91
N VAL A 28 4.67 -0.87 -4.26
CA VAL A 28 3.30 -1.32 -4.53
C VAL A 28 2.63 -0.24 -5.39
N THR A 29 1.92 -0.65 -6.45
CA THR A 29 1.12 0.29 -7.26
C THR A 29 -0.13 0.75 -6.49
N ASP A 30 -0.78 1.82 -6.92
CA ASP A 30 -1.98 2.34 -6.23
C ASP A 30 -3.08 1.29 -6.11
N ILE A 31 -3.33 0.52 -7.19
CA ILE A 31 -4.35 -0.55 -7.21
C ILE A 31 -3.97 -1.67 -6.23
N GLU A 32 -2.70 -2.08 -6.22
CA GLU A 32 -2.23 -3.11 -5.29
C GLU A 32 -2.27 -2.62 -3.83
N ALA A 33 -2.09 -1.33 -3.56
CA ALA A 33 -2.21 -0.75 -2.22
C ALA A 33 -3.65 -0.84 -1.71
N VAL A 34 -4.65 -0.61 -2.58
CA VAL A 34 -6.07 -0.84 -2.25
C VAL A 34 -6.29 -2.31 -1.88
N THR A 35 -5.80 -3.24 -2.70
CA THR A 35 -5.94 -4.67 -2.42
C THR A 35 -5.22 -5.08 -1.14
N LEU A 36 -4.06 -4.49 -0.84
CA LEU A 36 -3.31 -4.75 0.38
C LEU A 36 -4.09 -4.25 1.62
N ALA A 37 -4.71 -3.07 1.55
CA ALA A 37 -5.55 -2.53 2.61
C ALA A 37 -6.76 -3.45 2.90
N LEU A 38 -7.44 -3.90 1.84
CA LEU A 38 -8.52 -4.89 1.93
C LEU A 38 -8.04 -6.20 2.56
N ALA A 39 -6.91 -6.72 2.09
CA ALA A 39 -6.32 -7.95 2.60
C ALA A 39 -5.96 -7.82 4.08
N LEU A 40 -5.43 -6.67 4.53
CA LEU A 40 -5.04 -6.36 5.91
C LEU A 40 -6.22 -6.02 6.83
N LYS A 41 -7.38 -5.63 6.27
CA LYS A 41 -8.57 -5.12 6.98
C LYS A 41 -8.31 -3.79 7.69
N VAL A 42 -7.57 -2.91 7.04
CA VAL A 42 -7.31 -1.54 7.51
C VAL A 42 -7.79 -0.55 6.46
N PRO A 43 -8.19 0.67 6.82
CA PRO A 43 -8.45 1.72 5.84
C PRO A 43 -7.17 2.07 5.08
N LEU A 44 -7.30 2.42 3.79
CA LEU A 44 -6.17 2.66 2.89
C LEU A 44 -5.17 3.70 3.43
N HIS A 45 -5.64 4.73 4.13
CA HIS A 45 -4.79 5.78 4.67
C HIS A 45 -3.80 5.28 5.74
N GLU A 46 -4.08 4.15 6.40
CA GLU A 46 -3.16 3.53 7.37
C GLU A 46 -1.94 2.89 6.71
N LEU A 47 -1.96 2.65 5.39
CA LEU A 47 -0.78 2.18 4.64
C LEU A 47 0.25 3.30 4.41
N TYR A 48 -0.10 4.54 4.69
CA TYR A 48 0.77 5.69 4.47
C TYR A 48 1.29 6.24 5.79
N PRO A 49 2.47 6.88 5.79
CA PRO A 49 3.02 7.50 7.00
C PRO A 49 2.07 8.55 7.59
N ALA A 50 2.09 8.68 8.91
CA ALA A 50 1.40 9.76 9.60
C ALA A 50 1.81 11.13 9.03
N GLY A 51 0.83 12.02 8.86
CA GLY A 51 1.06 13.35 8.28
C GLY A 51 1.19 13.38 6.76
N ILE A 52 0.93 12.28 6.04
CA ILE A 52 0.90 12.28 4.57
C ILE A 52 -0.08 13.35 4.03
N ALA A 53 -1.25 13.51 4.64
CA ALA A 53 -2.25 14.51 4.26
C ALA A 53 -1.68 15.93 4.34
N VAL A 54 -0.97 16.25 5.43
CA VAL A 54 -0.30 17.55 5.62
C VAL A 54 0.78 17.78 4.55
N ARG A 55 1.51 16.73 4.15
CA ARG A 55 2.52 16.82 3.08
C ARG A 55 1.88 17.08 1.72
N LEU A 56 0.75 16.42 1.44
CA LEU A 56 0.00 16.60 0.19
C LEU A 56 -0.63 17.99 0.11
N GLU A 57 -1.17 18.50 1.22
CA GLU A 57 -1.72 19.86 1.32
C GLU A 57 -0.64 20.91 0.98
N LYS A 58 0.56 20.79 1.58
CA LYS A 58 1.69 21.68 1.26
C LYS A 58 2.08 21.65 -0.22
N LEU A 59 2.01 20.48 -0.87
CA LEU A 59 2.31 20.33 -2.29
C LEU A 59 1.25 21.00 -3.20
N SER A 60 -0.02 20.99 -2.79
CA SER A 60 -1.10 21.64 -3.54
C SER A 60 -0.99 23.16 -3.55
N VAL A 61 -0.43 23.75 -2.48
CA VAL A 61 -0.26 25.20 -2.33
C VAL A 61 0.96 25.73 -3.10
N THR A 62 1.93 24.88 -3.43
CA THR A 62 3.19 25.30 -4.10
C THR A 62 3.09 25.31 -5.64
N ARG A 63 1.91 25.09 -6.21
CA ARG A 63 1.67 25.08 -7.67
C ARG A 63 0.83 26.27 -8.16
N THR A 64 0.98 27.43 -7.53
CA THR A 64 0.46 28.72 -8.02
C THR A 64 1.65 29.61 -8.34
#